data_AF-A0A8E0KHA6-F1
#
_entry.id   AF-A0A8E0KHA6-F1
#
_cell.length_a   1.000
_cell.length_b   1.000
_cell.length_c   1.000
_cell.angle_alpha   90.00
_cell.angle_beta   90.00
_cell.angle_gamma   90.00
#
_symmetry.space_group_name_H-M   'P 1'
#
loop_
_entity.id
_entity.type
_entity.pdbx_description
1 polymer ?
#
loop_
_entity_poly.entity_id
_entity_poly.type
_entity_poly.pdbx_seq_one_letter_code
_entity_poly.pdbx_strand_id
1 'polypeptide(L)'
;MTNISDSNLRIYVACLAAYNNGYLHGAWIDADQDVDQIRDQIAAMLARSPVTEAEEYAIHDYEGFEGVSISEYAGIDSVARMAAVIAEHGALGAGLLEQFSGDIDQAETALQDCYHGQFASLADYMEELTNESITIPEALRYYVDWQAMAHDAELSGDLFTIETGHGEVHVFSSR
;
A
#
# COMPACT_ATOMS: atom_id res chain seq x y z
N MET A 1 -21.41 -3.34 4.36
CA MET A 1 -20.81 -4.65 4.72
C MET A 1 -19.65 -4.84 3.77
N THR A 2 -18.51 -4.23 4.10
CA THR A 2 -17.28 -4.39 3.35
C THR A 2 -16.87 -5.85 3.52
N ASN A 3 -16.71 -6.58 2.41
CA ASN A 3 -16.10 -7.89 2.45
C ASN A 3 -14.74 -7.71 3.11
N ILE A 4 -14.57 -8.25 4.32
CA ILE A 4 -13.27 -8.56 4.86
C ILE A 4 -12.76 -9.62 3.87
N SER A 5 -12.02 -9.20 2.85
CA SER A 5 -11.15 -10.14 2.15
C SER A 5 -10.35 -10.82 3.25
N ASP A 6 -10.26 -12.14 3.21
CA ASP A 6 -9.18 -12.87 3.87
C ASP A 6 -7.87 -12.32 3.27
N SER A 7 -7.45 -11.14 3.70
CA SER A 7 -6.20 -10.54 3.34
C SER A 7 -5.19 -11.40 4.08
N ASN A 8 -4.73 -12.49 3.43
CA ASN A 8 -3.66 -13.37 3.88
C ASN A 8 -2.33 -12.58 3.86
N LEU A 9 -2.30 -11.42 4.53
CA LEU A 9 -1.14 -10.57 4.74
C LEU A 9 -0.24 -11.32 5.69
N ARG A 10 0.69 -12.08 5.14
CA ARG A 10 1.55 -12.97 5.92
C ARG A 10 2.99 -12.79 5.49
N ILE A 11 3.87 -12.88 6.46
CA ILE A 11 5.30 -12.93 6.23
C ILE A 11 5.85 -14.29 6.63
N TYR A 12 6.75 -14.83 5.83
CA TYR A 12 7.54 -15.99 6.20
C TYR A 12 8.85 -15.54 6.80
N VAL A 13 8.99 -15.77 8.10
CA VAL A 13 10.18 -15.39 8.87
C VAL A 13 11.03 -16.63 9.10
N ALA A 14 12.28 -16.60 8.64
CA ALA A 14 13.25 -17.68 8.81
C ALA A 14 14.27 -17.34 9.91
N CYS A 15 14.72 -18.36 10.63
CA CYS A 15 15.83 -18.23 11.57
C CYS A 15 17.17 -18.25 10.81
N LEU A 16 17.93 -17.16 10.92
CA LEU A 16 19.19 -17.01 10.19
C LEU A 16 20.26 -18.03 10.64
N ALA A 17 20.34 -18.30 11.94
CA ALA A 17 21.26 -19.31 12.47
C ALA A 17 20.97 -20.71 11.92
N ALA A 18 19.70 -21.10 11.84
CA ALA A 18 19.28 -22.39 11.28
C ALA A 18 19.57 -22.46 9.77
N TYR A 19 19.22 -21.40 9.04
CA TYR A 19 19.45 -21.30 7.59
C TYR A 19 20.94 -21.43 7.24
N ASN A 20 21.80 -20.70 7.96
CA ASN A 20 23.26 -20.75 7.77
C ASN A 20 23.87 -22.13 8.07
N ASN A 21 23.18 -22.98 8.84
CA ASN A 21 23.58 -24.35 9.15
C ASN A 21 22.85 -25.41 8.29
N GLY A 22 22.15 -24.99 7.23
CA GLY A 22 21.48 -25.89 6.30
C GLY A 22 20.14 -26.44 6.80
N TYR A 23 19.55 -25.84 7.84
CA TYR A 23 18.22 -26.19 8.33
C TYR A 23 17.17 -25.22 7.80
N LEU A 24 16.06 -25.77 7.31
CA LEU A 24 14.87 -24.98 7.00
C LEU A 24 14.05 -24.84 8.29
N HIS A 25 14.19 -23.69 8.95
CA HIS A 25 13.45 -23.37 10.17
C HIS A 25 12.91 -21.95 10.09
N GLY A 26 11.59 -21.83 10.13
CA GLY A 26 10.87 -20.57 10.01
C GLY A 26 9.38 -20.74 10.27
N ALA A 27 8.62 -19.65 10.22
CA ALA A 27 7.19 -19.65 10.43
C ALA A 27 6.51 -18.60 9.55
N TRP A 28 5.32 -18.93 9.05
CA TRP A 28 4.38 -17.96 8.52
C TRP A 28 3.69 -17.26 9.68
N ILE A 29 3.64 -15.93 9.63
CA ILE A 29 3.06 -15.07 10.65
C ILE A 29 2.16 -14.05 9.97
N ASP A 30 0.95 -13.89 10.50
CA ASP A 30 0.01 -12.86 10.04
C ASP A 30 0.57 -11.47 10.36
N ALA A 31 0.60 -10.58 9.37
CA ALA A 31 1.25 -9.28 9.47
C ALA A 31 0.28 -8.16 9.88
N ASP A 32 -1.03 -8.40 9.79
CA ASP A 32 -2.10 -7.45 10.13
C ASP A 32 -2.52 -7.50 11.62
N GLN A 33 -1.81 -8.28 12.44
CA GLN A 33 -2.00 -8.35 13.89
C GLN A 33 -1.16 -7.31 14.64
N ASP A 34 -1.29 -7.28 15.97
CA ASP A 34 -0.50 -6.38 16.80
C ASP A 34 1.01 -6.67 16.69
N VAL A 35 1.82 -5.60 16.61
CA VAL A 35 3.28 -5.70 16.40
C VAL A 35 3.98 -6.54 17.48
N ASP A 36 3.51 -6.49 18.72
CA ASP A 36 4.10 -7.27 19.81
C ASP A 36 3.73 -8.74 19.68
N GLN A 37 2.55 -9.06 19.16
CA GLN A 37 2.19 -10.44 18.84
C GLN A 37 3.06 -11.02 17.70
N ILE A 38 3.36 -10.23 16.67
CA ILE A 38 4.30 -10.66 15.61
C ILE A 38 5.68 -10.95 16.21
N ARG A 39 6.19 -10.05 17.07
CA ARG A 39 7.48 -10.23 17.76
C ARG A 39 7.48 -11.47 18.65
N ASP A 40 6.40 -11.72 19.39
CA ASP A 40 6.25 -12.92 20.24
C ASP A 40 6.28 -14.21 19.40
N GLN A 41 5.62 -14.22 18.24
CA GLN A 41 5.65 -15.37 17.33
C GLN A 41 7.04 -15.61 16.73
N ILE A 42 7.76 -14.56 16.36
CA ILE A 42 9.17 -14.64 15.91
C ILE A 42 10.05 -15.18 17.03
N ALA A 43 9.93 -14.64 18.25
CA ALA A 43 10.69 -15.10 19.41
C ALA A 43 10.41 -16.58 19.72
N ALA A 44 9.16 -17.00 19.66
CA ALA A 44 8.77 -18.40 19.83
C ALA A 44 9.30 -19.30 18.70
N MET A 45 9.37 -18.81 17.46
CA MET A 45 10.01 -19.53 16.34
C MET A 45 11.51 -19.69 16.60
N LEU A 46 12.22 -18.62 16.97
CA LEU A 46 13.66 -18.63 17.26
C LEU A 46 14.02 -19.54 18.44
N ALA A 47 13.23 -19.52 19.52
CA ALA A 47 13.42 -20.39 20.68
C ALA A 47 13.30 -21.89 20.37
N ARG A 48 12.62 -22.24 19.26
CA ARG A 48 12.48 -23.62 18.76
C ARG A 48 13.53 -24.00 17.72
N SER A 49 14.52 -23.13 17.48
CA SER A 49 15.57 -23.37 16.49
C SER A 49 16.35 -24.66 16.79
N PRO A 50 16.73 -25.44 15.75
CA PRO A 50 17.62 -26.59 15.91
C PRO A 50 19.07 -26.19 16.22
N VAL A 51 19.40 -24.89 16.15
CA VAL A 51 20.73 -24.33 16.42
C VAL A 51 20.67 -23.53 17.73
N THR A 52 21.70 -23.69 18.57
CA THR A 52 21.83 -22.93 19.82
C THR A 52 22.08 -21.45 19.56
N GLU A 53 21.64 -20.57 20.47
CA GLU A 53 21.87 -19.12 20.39
C GLU A 53 21.29 -18.47 19.11
N ALA A 54 20.15 -18.97 18.65
CA ALA A 54 19.41 -18.40 17.53
C ALA A 54 18.63 -17.14 17.94
N GLU A 55 19.19 -15.97 17.65
CA GLU A 55 18.59 -14.67 17.99
C GLU A 55 18.13 -13.87 16.76
N GLU A 56 18.67 -14.17 15.59
CA GLU A 56 18.45 -13.40 14.36
C GLU A 56 17.46 -14.08 13.42
N TYR A 57 16.66 -13.24 12.74
CA TYR A 57 15.68 -13.64 11.75
C TYR A 57 15.80 -12.80 10.47
N ALA A 58 15.20 -13.31 9.40
CA ALA A 58 15.04 -12.61 8.13
C ALA A 58 13.68 -12.94 7.51
N ILE A 59 13.10 -12.00 6.76
CA ILE A 59 11.86 -12.20 6.01
C ILE A 59 12.22 -12.77 4.64
N HIS A 60 11.94 -14.05 4.42
CA HIS A 60 12.31 -14.73 3.18
C HIS A 60 11.20 -14.72 2.13
N ASP A 61 9.95 -14.57 2.55
CA ASP A 61 8.78 -14.56 1.66
C ASP A 61 7.61 -13.79 2.28
N TYR A 62 6.62 -13.41 1.47
CA TYR A 62 5.40 -12.74 1.92
C TYR A 62 4.23 -12.94 0.95
N GLU A 63 3.01 -12.89 1.48
CA GLU A 63 1.76 -13.03 0.74
C GLU A 63 0.79 -11.89 1.10
N GLY A 64 -0.08 -11.51 0.16
CA GLY A 64 -1.18 -10.58 0.43
C GLY A 64 -0.85 -9.08 0.36
N PHE A 65 0.40 -8.70 0.09
CA PHE A 65 0.84 -7.29 0.04
C PHE A 65 0.59 -6.59 -1.30
N GLU A 66 -0.23 -7.18 -2.19
CA GLU A 66 -0.74 -6.54 -3.42
C GLU A 66 0.34 -5.84 -4.28
N GLY A 67 1.52 -6.46 -4.42
CA GLY A 67 2.64 -5.94 -5.24
C GLY A 67 3.67 -5.11 -4.49
N VAL A 68 3.39 -4.73 -3.22
CA VAL A 68 4.35 -3.98 -2.40
C VAL A 68 5.55 -4.86 -2.02
N SER A 69 6.76 -4.34 -2.24
CA SER A 69 8.00 -5.05 -1.94
C SER A 69 8.40 -4.91 -0.47
N ILE A 70 8.57 -6.05 0.22
CA ILE A 70 9.13 -6.10 1.57
C ILE A 70 10.59 -6.52 1.51
N SER A 71 11.46 -5.75 2.16
CA SER A 71 12.88 -6.08 2.33
C SER A 71 13.06 -7.25 3.28
N GLU A 72 14.05 -8.10 3.01
CA GLU A 72 14.44 -9.22 3.89
C GLU A 72 14.80 -8.78 5.32
N TYR A 73 15.28 -7.54 5.45
CA TYR A 73 15.66 -6.91 6.72
C TYR A 73 14.65 -5.83 7.16
N ALA A 74 13.43 -5.84 6.62
CA ALA A 74 12.41 -4.89 7.03
C ALA A 74 12.11 -5.03 8.53
N GLY A 75 11.96 -3.90 9.21
CA GLY A 75 11.55 -3.88 10.61
C GLY A 75 10.10 -4.33 10.76
N ILE A 76 9.80 -5.09 11.82
CA ILE A 76 8.44 -5.60 12.08
C ILE A 76 7.42 -4.49 12.25
N ASP A 77 7.79 -3.35 12.84
CA ASP A 77 6.92 -2.18 12.93
C ASP A 77 6.49 -1.67 11.55
N SER A 78 7.43 -1.58 10.61
CA SER A 78 7.14 -1.16 9.23
C SER A 78 6.24 -2.18 8.53
N VAL A 79 6.53 -3.47 8.67
CA VAL A 79 5.70 -4.53 8.05
C VAL A 79 4.28 -4.53 8.60
N ALA A 80 4.13 -4.42 9.93
CA ALA A 80 2.82 -4.38 10.58
C ALA A 80 2.02 -3.14 10.15
N ARG A 81 2.67 -1.97 10.06
CA ARG A 81 2.03 -0.75 9.57
C ARG A 81 1.63 -0.85 8.10
N MET A 82 2.49 -1.39 7.23
CA MET A 82 2.16 -1.63 5.82
C MET A 82 0.96 -2.57 5.69
N ALA A 83 0.97 -3.68 6.44
CA ALA A 83 -0.13 -4.62 6.47
C ALA A 83 -1.42 -3.96 6.96
N ALA A 84 -1.37 -3.08 7.97
CA ALA A 84 -2.53 -2.34 8.45
C ALA A 84 -3.11 -1.41 7.37
N VAL A 85 -2.27 -0.64 6.66
CA VAL A 85 -2.71 0.23 5.55
C VAL A 85 -3.38 -0.58 4.44
N ILE A 86 -2.80 -1.73 4.07
CA ILE A 86 -3.37 -2.61 3.03
C ILE A 86 -4.63 -3.31 3.52
N ALA A 87 -4.69 -3.72 4.79
CA ALA A 87 -5.89 -4.33 5.37
C ALA A 87 -7.07 -3.34 5.41
N GLU A 88 -6.79 -2.06 5.68
CA GLU A 88 -7.81 -1.01 5.74
C GLU A 88 -8.26 -0.52 4.35
N HIS A 89 -7.31 -0.32 3.44
CA HIS A 89 -7.56 0.34 2.14
C HIS A 89 -7.45 -0.59 0.92
N GLY A 90 -7.08 -1.85 1.11
CA GLY A 90 -6.92 -2.84 0.03
C GLY A 90 -5.89 -2.40 -1.02
N ALA A 91 -6.23 -2.61 -2.30
CA ALA A 91 -5.39 -2.25 -3.44
C ALA A 91 -5.03 -0.75 -3.47
N LEU A 92 -5.88 0.14 -2.94
CA LEU A 92 -5.56 1.57 -2.84
C LEU A 92 -4.39 1.82 -1.88
N GLY A 93 -4.42 1.15 -0.72
CA GLY A 93 -3.33 1.24 0.27
C GLY A 93 -2.02 0.72 -0.30
N ALA A 94 -2.07 -0.40 -1.02
CA ALA A 94 -0.91 -0.96 -1.69
C ALA A 94 -0.34 -0.03 -2.78
N GLY A 95 -1.20 0.52 -3.64
CA GLY A 95 -0.78 1.46 -4.69
C GLY A 95 -0.17 2.75 -4.13
N LEU A 96 -0.67 3.24 -2.99
CA LEU A 96 -0.06 4.39 -2.30
C LEU A 96 1.30 4.06 -1.70
N LEU A 97 1.44 2.90 -1.06
CA LEU A 97 2.74 2.45 -0.57
C LEU A 97 3.75 2.31 -1.71
N GLU A 98 3.34 1.82 -2.88
CA GLU A 98 4.20 1.79 -4.07
C GLU A 98 4.56 3.20 -4.56
N GLN A 99 3.57 4.09 -4.68
CA GLN A 99 3.76 5.49 -5.10
C GLN A 99 4.80 6.23 -4.26
N PHE A 100 4.79 6.00 -2.95
CA PHE A 100 5.71 6.64 -2.01
C PHE A 100 6.92 5.76 -1.64
N SER A 101 7.23 4.73 -2.43
CA SER A 101 8.40 3.86 -2.20
C SER A 101 8.47 3.25 -0.80
N GLY A 102 7.31 2.90 -0.23
CA GLY A 102 7.16 2.33 1.10
C GLY A 102 7.14 3.35 2.25
N ASP A 103 7.10 4.65 1.97
CA ASP A 103 6.91 5.68 3.00
C ASP A 103 5.44 5.70 3.47
N ILE A 104 5.22 5.01 4.59
CA ILE A 104 3.89 4.81 5.19
C ILE A 104 3.31 6.14 5.69
N ASP A 105 4.15 7.02 6.25
CA ASP A 105 3.68 8.30 6.79
C ASP A 105 3.16 9.19 5.65
N GLN A 106 3.83 9.18 4.50
CA GLN A 106 3.35 9.87 3.29
C GLN A 106 2.07 9.25 2.73
N ALA A 107 1.99 7.91 2.66
CA ALA A 107 0.79 7.22 2.20
C ALA A 107 -0.45 7.53 3.08
N GLU A 108 -0.31 7.47 4.40
CA GLU A 108 -1.35 7.83 5.36
C GLU A 108 -1.76 9.31 5.23
N THR A 109 -0.77 10.20 5.09
CA THR A 109 -1.00 11.63 4.87
C THR A 109 -1.77 11.90 3.58
N ALA A 110 -1.42 11.21 2.49
CA ALA A 110 -2.09 11.35 1.20
C ALA A 110 -3.56 10.93 1.30
N LEU A 111 -3.87 9.83 2.00
CA LEU A 111 -5.23 9.36 2.25
C LEU A 111 -6.06 10.35 3.06
N GLN A 112 -5.47 10.96 4.09
CA GLN A 112 -6.19 11.83 5.02
C GLN A 112 -6.44 13.22 4.44
N ASP A 113 -5.41 13.80 3.81
CA ASP A 113 -5.40 15.23 3.51
C ASP A 113 -5.39 15.56 2.02
N CYS A 114 -5.08 14.60 1.16
CA CYS A 114 -4.84 14.84 -0.27
C CYS A 114 -5.78 14.05 -1.18
N TYR A 115 -6.65 13.22 -0.62
CA TYR A 115 -7.54 12.35 -1.38
C TYR A 115 -8.82 13.07 -1.82
N HIS A 116 -9.11 13.02 -3.12
CA HIS A 116 -10.27 13.70 -3.73
C HIS A 116 -11.43 12.77 -4.07
N GLY A 117 -11.25 11.45 -3.93
CA GLY A 117 -12.29 10.46 -4.23
C GLY A 117 -11.95 9.54 -5.40
N GLN A 118 -12.93 8.75 -5.78
CA GLN A 118 -12.85 7.75 -6.85
C GLN A 118 -13.69 8.21 -8.04
N PHE A 119 -13.08 8.17 -9.23
CA PHE A 119 -13.65 8.61 -10.51
C PHE A 119 -13.44 7.55 -11.58
N ALA A 120 -14.17 7.64 -12.69
CA ALA A 120 -13.96 6.75 -13.84
C ALA A 120 -12.66 7.06 -14.59
N SER A 121 -12.21 8.31 -14.53
CA SER A 121 -10.93 8.78 -15.06
C SER A 121 -10.53 10.12 -14.41
N LEU A 122 -9.26 10.49 -14.54
CA LEU A 122 -8.81 11.83 -14.13
C LEU A 122 -9.53 12.95 -14.90
N ALA A 123 -9.93 12.69 -16.15
CA ALA A 123 -10.70 13.65 -16.95
C ALA A 123 -12.09 13.92 -16.35
N ASP A 124 -12.75 12.90 -15.77
CA ASP A 124 -14.03 13.08 -15.09
C ASP A 124 -13.86 13.95 -13.82
N TYR A 125 -12.77 13.75 -13.08
CA TYR A 125 -12.43 14.63 -11.95
C TYR A 125 -12.19 16.08 -12.41
N MET A 126 -11.46 16.29 -13.52
CA MET A 126 -11.21 17.62 -14.06
C MET A 126 -12.51 18.31 -14.51
N GLU A 127 -13.45 17.58 -15.10
CA GLU A 127 -14.77 18.09 -15.45
C GLU A 127 -15.54 18.53 -14.19
N GLU A 128 -15.59 17.69 -13.17
CA GLU A 128 -16.28 17.97 -11.90
C GLU A 128 -15.69 19.22 -11.22
N LEU A 129 -14.37 19.21 -10.97
CA LEU A 129 -13.65 20.31 -10.34
C LEU A 129 -13.84 21.64 -11.08
N THR A 130 -13.81 21.61 -12.42
CA THR A 130 -13.98 22.81 -13.23
C THR A 130 -15.41 23.33 -13.16
N ASN A 131 -16.41 22.45 -13.22
CA ASN A 131 -17.82 22.84 -13.13
C ASN A 131 -18.20 23.38 -11.76
N GLU A 132 -17.54 22.93 -10.69
CA GLU A 132 -17.68 23.50 -9.35
C GLU A 132 -17.07 24.90 -9.24
N SER A 133 -15.96 25.13 -9.93
CA SER A 133 -15.19 26.38 -9.84
C SER A 133 -15.70 27.46 -10.79
N ILE A 134 -16.18 27.08 -11.99
CA ILE A 134 -16.50 28.00 -13.08
C ILE A 134 -17.75 27.51 -13.82
N THR A 135 -18.67 28.44 -14.09
CA THR A 135 -19.79 28.17 -15.01
C THR A 135 -19.34 28.29 -16.46
N ILE A 136 -19.20 27.16 -17.15
CA ILE A 136 -18.86 27.12 -18.57
C ILE A 136 -20.10 27.50 -19.40
N PRO A 137 -20.02 28.49 -20.32
CA PRO A 137 -21.11 28.82 -21.22
C PRO A 137 -21.54 27.60 -22.04
N GLU A 138 -22.86 27.39 -22.20
CA GLU A 138 -23.43 26.22 -22.88
C GLU A 138 -22.85 26.00 -24.30
N ALA A 139 -22.59 27.10 -25.02
CA ALA A 139 -21.99 27.06 -26.34
C ALA A 139 -20.55 26.50 -26.38
N LEU A 140 -19.82 26.53 -25.26
CA LEU A 140 -18.44 26.07 -25.14
C LEU A 140 -18.31 24.69 -24.48
N ARG A 141 -19.37 24.19 -23.82
CA ARG A 141 -19.31 22.95 -23.01
C ARG A 141 -18.78 21.74 -23.78
N TYR A 142 -19.20 21.59 -25.04
CA TYR A 142 -18.79 20.46 -25.89
C TYR A 142 -17.42 20.64 -26.57
N TYR A 143 -16.72 21.76 -26.32
CA TYR A 143 -15.40 22.05 -26.87
C TYR A 143 -14.28 21.96 -25.83
N VAL A 144 -14.61 21.64 -24.57
CA VAL A 144 -13.62 21.46 -23.52
C VAL A 144 -13.00 20.08 -23.64
N ASP A 145 -11.67 20.04 -23.69
CA ASP A 145 -10.90 18.80 -23.74
C ASP A 145 -10.43 18.44 -22.33
N TRP A 146 -11.25 17.65 -21.63
CA TRP A 146 -10.96 17.20 -20.28
C TRP A 146 -9.75 16.26 -20.20
N GLN A 147 -9.48 15.52 -21.28
CA GLN A 147 -8.33 14.61 -21.35
C GLN A 147 -7.02 15.39 -21.39
N ALA A 148 -6.98 16.48 -22.18
CA ALA A 148 -5.83 17.37 -22.20
C ALA A 148 -5.60 18.03 -20.83
N MET A 149 -6.67 18.47 -20.16
CA MET A 149 -6.56 19.06 -18.82
C MET A 149 -6.06 18.07 -17.77
N ALA A 150 -6.55 16.82 -17.80
CA ALA A 150 -6.09 15.76 -16.93
C ALA A 150 -4.60 15.46 -17.15
N HIS A 151 -4.19 15.35 -18.41
CA HIS A 151 -2.79 15.10 -18.77
C HIS A 151 -1.87 16.23 -18.30
N ASP A 152 -2.28 17.50 -18.46
CA ASP A 152 -1.52 18.64 -17.99
C ASP A 152 -1.36 18.66 -16.46
N ALA A 153 -2.42 18.31 -15.71
CA ALA A 153 -2.40 18.26 -14.24
C ALA A 153 -1.53 17.11 -13.68
N GLU A 154 -1.48 15.98 -14.38
CA GLU A 154 -0.59 14.88 -14.02
C GLU A 154 0.88 15.22 -14.36
N LEU A 155 1.13 15.84 -15.51
CA LEU A 155 2.48 16.25 -15.94
C LEU A 155 3.05 17.40 -15.10
N SER A 156 2.23 18.33 -14.63
CA SER A 156 2.67 19.37 -13.70
C SER A 156 3.08 18.78 -12.35
N GLY A 157 2.58 17.58 -12.04
CA GLY A 157 2.73 16.92 -10.76
C GLY A 157 1.79 17.50 -9.72
N ASP A 158 0.79 18.30 -10.08
CA ASP A 158 -0.20 18.82 -9.11
C ASP A 158 -1.14 17.72 -8.63
N LEU A 159 -1.41 16.74 -9.50
CA LEU A 159 -2.24 15.58 -9.20
C LEU A 159 -1.50 14.28 -9.56
N PHE A 160 -1.83 13.22 -8.83
CA PHE A 160 -1.49 11.86 -9.23
C PHE A 160 -2.68 10.94 -9.02
N THR A 161 -2.64 9.78 -9.66
CA THR A 161 -3.74 8.81 -9.59
C THR A 161 -3.25 7.41 -9.20
N ILE A 162 -4.12 6.66 -8.52
CA ILE A 162 -3.94 5.24 -8.24
C ILE A 162 -5.12 4.49 -8.86
N GLU A 163 -4.83 3.59 -9.80
CA GLU A 163 -5.84 2.73 -10.43
C GLU A 163 -5.97 1.41 -9.65
N THR A 164 -7.14 1.14 -9.09
CA THR A 164 -7.44 -0.11 -8.36
C THR A 164 -8.22 -1.10 -9.21
N GLY A 165 -8.76 -0.66 -10.35
CA GLY A 165 -9.59 -1.43 -11.25
C GLY A 165 -9.97 -0.64 -12.51
N HIS A 166 -10.62 -1.31 -13.46
CA HIS A 166 -11.06 -0.64 -14.68
C HIS A 166 -12.15 0.41 -14.38
N GLY A 167 -11.84 1.69 -14.59
CA GLY A 167 -12.73 2.80 -14.24
C GLY A 167 -12.79 3.10 -12.74
N GLU A 168 -11.78 2.65 -11.98
CA GLU A 168 -11.64 2.94 -10.56
C GLU A 168 -10.34 3.72 -10.33
N VAL A 169 -10.39 5.02 -10.64
CA VAL A 169 -9.26 5.95 -10.54
C VAL A 169 -9.40 6.78 -9.28
N HIS A 170 -8.49 6.58 -8.34
CA HIS A 170 -8.41 7.36 -7.11
C HIS A 170 -7.51 8.57 -7.34
N VAL A 171 -8.04 9.77 -7.10
CA VAL A 171 -7.33 11.02 -7.41
C VAL A 171 -6.79 11.66 -6.14
N PHE A 172 -5.53 12.09 -6.21
CA PHE A 172 -4.82 12.75 -5.11
C PHE A 172 -4.17 14.04 -5.56
N SER A 173 -4.06 15.01 -4.65
CA SER A 173 -3.17 16.17 -4.81
C SER A 173 -1.76 15.86 -4.35
N SER A 174 -0.77 16.40 -5.05
CA SER A 174 0.61 16.41 -4.58
C SER A 174 0.79 17.61 -3.64
N ARG A 175 1.20 17.35 -2.40
CA ARG A 175 1.50 18.39 -1.41
C ARG A 175 2.71 19.24 -1.79
#